data_AF-A0A842JLU4-F1
#
_entry.id   AF-A0A842JLU4-F1
#
_cell.length_a   1.000
_cell.length_b   1.000
_cell.length_c   1.000
_cell.angle_alpha   90.00
_cell.angle_beta   90.00
_cell.angle_gamma   90.00
#
_symmetry.space_group_name_H-M   'P 1'
#
loop_
_entity.id
_entity.type
_entity.pdbx_description
1 polymer ?
#
loop_
_entity_poly.entity_id
_entity_poly.type
_entity_poly.pdbx_seq_one_letter_code
_entity_poly.pdbx_strand_id
1 'polypeptide(L)' 'MKHGIRALAGIRELTNRVTLLAVDEDGMSTAEYAIGTIAAAAFGAVLYSVVTGDSIVTALTNIIDKALNTAV' A
#
# COMPACT_ATOMS: atom_id res chain seq x y z
N MET A 1 -17.22 17.55 -38.40
CA MET A 1 -17.05 17.48 -36.93
C MET A 1 -17.20 16.08 -36.32
N LYS A 2 -18.04 15.17 -36.83
CA LYS A 2 -18.28 13.82 -36.24
C LYS A 2 -17.16 12.77 -36.37
N HIS A 3 -16.09 13.05 -37.11
CA HIS A 3 -15.00 12.08 -37.34
C HIS A 3 -13.95 12.08 -36.20
N GLY A 4 -13.69 13.23 -35.56
CA GLY A 4 -12.75 13.31 -34.43
C GLY A 4 -13.25 12.62 -33.16
N ILE A 5 -14.57 12.64 -32.91
CA ILE A 5 -15.19 12.03 -31.73
C ILE A 5 -15.07 10.49 -31.77
N ARG A 6 -15.18 9.89 -32.96
CA ARG A 6 -15.05 8.43 -33.15
C ARG A 6 -13.60 7.94 -32.96
N ALA A 7 -12.62 8.74 -33.39
CA ALA A 7 -11.21 8.44 -33.18
C ALA A 7 -10.83 8.47 -31.69
N LEU A 8 -11.31 9.47 -30.95
CA LEU A 8 -11.11 9.56 -29.50
C LEU A 8 -11.81 8.44 -28.71
N ALA A 9 -12.99 8.02 -29.17
CA ALA A 9 -13.70 6.88 -28.59
C ALA A 9 -12.91 5.57 -28.75
N GLY A 10 -12.35 5.31 -29.94
CA GLY A 10 -11.52 4.14 -30.19
C GLY A 10 -10.23 4.12 -29.36
N ILE A 11 -9.59 5.27 -29.16
CA ILE A 11 -8.41 5.40 -28.28
C ILE A 11 -8.79 5.10 -26.83
N ARG A 12 -9.88 5.69 -26.32
CA ARG A 12 -10.37 5.44 -24.95
C ARG A 12 -10.70 3.98 -24.69
N GLU A 13 -11.32 3.32 -25.66
CA GLU A 13 -11.68 1.91 -25.55
C GLU A 13 -10.43 1.01 -25.55
N LEU A 14 -9.44 1.32 -26.38
CA LEU A 14 -8.15 0.63 -26.36
C LEU A 14 -7.43 0.82 -25.02
N THR A 15 -7.39 2.05 -24.50
CA THR A 15 -6.80 2.34 -23.19
C THR A 15 -7.50 1.57 -22.08
N ASN A 16 -8.83 1.55 -22.04
CA ASN A 16 -9.58 0.79 -21.05
C ASN A 16 -9.29 -0.71 -21.11
N ARG A 17 -9.16 -1.27 -22.32
CA ARG A 17 -8.83 -2.69 -22.49
C ARG A 17 -7.41 -3.00 -22.04
N VAL A 18 -6.44 -2.14 -22.34
CA VAL A 18 -5.06 -2.30 -21.85
C VAL A 18 -5.00 -2.18 -20.33
N THR A 19 -5.73 -1.24 -19.73
CA THR A 19 -5.81 -1.10 -18.26
C THR A 19 -6.45 -2.32 -17.62
N LEU A 20 -7.53 -2.88 -18.21
CA LEU A 20 -8.16 -4.10 -17.71
C LEU A 20 -7.22 -5.31 -17.78
N LEU A 21 -6.44 -5.44 -18.87
CA LEU A 21 -5.45 -6.51 -19.02
C LEU A 21 -4.27 -6.35 -18.05
N ALA A 22 -3.91 -5.12 -17.68
CA ALA A 22 -2.84 -4.85 -16.71
C ALA A 22 -3.27 -5.12 -15.25
N VAL A 23 -4.57 -5.25 -14.98
CA VAL A 23 -5.15 -5.61 -13.68
C VAL A 23 -5.42 -7.12 -13.60
N ASP A 24 -5.15 -7.85 -14.68
CA ASP A 24 -5.38 -9.29 -14.73
C ASP A 24 -4.27 -10.06 -14.02
N GLU A 25 -4.61 -10.73 -12.92
CA GLU A 25 -3.70 -11.54 -12.11
C GLU A 25 -3.33 -12.87 -12.81
N ASP A 26 -4.12 -13.28 -13.82
CA ASP A 26 -3.96 -14.55 -14.57
C ASP A 26 -2.62 -14.64 -15.35
N GLY A 27 -1.92 -13.52 -15.55
CA GLY A 27 -0.61 -13.45 -16.20
C GLY A 27 0.60 -13.34 -15.26
N MET A 28 0.39 -13.32 -13.93
CA MET A 28 1.46 -13.02 -12.98
C MET A 28 2.37 -14.24 -12.74
N SER A 29 3.69 -14.02 -12.72
CA SER A 29 4.67 -15.11 -12.54
C SER A 29 4.70 -15.61 -11.10
N THR A 30 5.01 -16.89 -10.88
CA THR A 30 5.27 -17.46 -9.54
C THR A 30 6.33 -16.66 -8.76
N ALA A 31 7.29 -16.05 -9.47
CA ALA A 31 8.30 -15.19 -8.86
C ALA A 31 7.71 -13.90 -8.28
N GLU A 32 6.72 -13.29 -8.95
CA GLU A 32 6.09 -12.06 -8.48
C GLU A 32 5.28 -12.29 -7.20
N TYR A 33 4.53 -13.38 -7.11
CA TYR A 33 3.84 -13.76 -5.87
C TYR A 33 4.79 -14.04 -4.71
N ALA A 34 5.91 -14.73 -4.99
CA ALA A 34 6.94 -14.98 -3.98
C ALA A 34 7.55 -13.66 -3.48
N ILE A 35 7.91 -12.76 -4.39
CA ILE A 35 8.48 -11.45 -4.05
C ILE A 35 7.47 -10.59 -3.28
N GLY A 36 6.20 -10.56 -3.70
CA GLY A 36 5.13 -9.82 -3.01
C GLY A 36 4.94 -10.30 -1.57
N THR A 37 4.95 -11.62 -1.36
CA THR A 37 4.86 -12.22 -0.02
C THR A 37 6.07 -11.87 0.85
N ILE A 38 7.28 -11.95 0.29
CA ILE A 38 8.52 -11.58 0.99
C ILE A 38 8.51 -10.10 1.36
N ALA A 39 8.11 -9.23 0.43
CA ALA A 39 8.04 -7.79 0.67
C ALA A 39 7.03 -7.45 1.78
N ALA A 40 5.85 -8.07 1.78
CA ALA A 40 4.84 -7.90 2.82
C ALA A 40 5.33 -8.38 4.19
N ALA A 41 5.96 -9.56 4.26
CA ALA A 41 6.51 -10.11 5.50
C ALA A 41 7.65 -9.25 6.05
N ALA A 42 8.57 -8.79 5.20
CA ALA A 42 9.67 -7.91 5.59
C ALA A 42 9.16 -6.57 6.12
N PHE A 43 8.16 -5.97 5.46
CA PHE A 43 7.53 -4.74 5.94
C PHE A 43 6.85 -4.95 7.29
N GLY A 44 6.13 -6.07 7.47
CA GLY A 44 5.53 -6.44 8.76
C GLY A 44 6.57 -6.59 9.88
N ALA A 45 7.72 -7.21 9.59
CA ALA A 45 8.82 -7.31 10.54
C ALA A 45 9.37 -5.94 10.95
N VAL A 46 9.57 -5.03 9.99
CA VAL A 46 10.00 -3.65 10.27
C VAL A 46 8.98 -2.93 11.16
N LEU A 47 7.69 -3.00 10.84
CA LEU A 47 6.63 -2.38 11.64
C LEU A 47 6.58 -2.95 13.06
N TYR A 48 6.71 -4.27 13.21
CA TYR A 48 6.76 -4.90 14.52
C TYR A 48 7.93 -4.37 15.34
N SER A 49 9.13 -4.28 14.76
CA SER A 49 10.32 -3.72 15.43
C SER A 49 10.13 -2.26 15.83
N VAL A 50 9.44 -1.45 15.02
CA VAL A 50 9.15 -0.05 15.37
C VAL A 50 8.20 0.03 16.56
N VAL A 51 7.10 -0.73 16.54
CA VAL A 51 6.10 -0.70 17.62
C VAL A 51 6.63 -1.29 18.92
N THR A 52 7.47 -2.32 18.83
CA THR A 52 8.08 -2.98 20.00
C THR A 52 9.40 -2.37 20.44
N GLY A 53 9.92 -1.38 19.70
CA GLY A 53 11.16 -0.70 20.06
C GLY A 53 11.00 0.12 21.34
N ASP A 54 12.08 0.16 22.14
CA ASP A 54 12.13 0.85 23.44
C ASP A 54 11.65 2.30 23.37
N SER A 55 11.88 2.99 22.23
CA SER A 55 11.49 4.38 22.03
C SER A 55 9.98 4.60 22.06
N ILE A 56 9.17 3.70 21.50
CA ILE A 56 7.70 3.86 21.44
C ILE A 56 7.09 3.53 22.79
N VAL A 57 7.53 2.44 23.43
CA VAL A 57 7.08 2.06 24.77
C VAL A 57 7.41 3.17 25.77
N THR A 58 8.64 3.67 25.76
CA THR A 58 9.07 4.77 26.63
C THR A 58 8.27 6.05 26.36
N ALA A 59 8.04 6.40 25.09
CA ALA A 59 7.25 7.58 24.75
C ALA A 59 5.81 7.47 25.26
N LEU A 60 5.17 6.31 25.09
CA LEU A 60 3.81 6.07 25.57
C LEU A 60 3.74 6.10 27.10
N THR A 61 4.68 5.45 27.79
CA THR A 61 4.80 5.50 29.25
C THR A 61 4.94 6.93 29.74
N ASN A 62 5.82 7.73 29.13
CA ASN A 62 6.01 9.13 29.51
C ASN A 62 4.75 9.99 29.29
N ILE A 63 3.97 9.72 28.24
CA ILE A 63 2.69 10.40 28.00
C ILE A 63 1.69 10.06 29.10
N ILE A 64 1.58 8.77 29.48
CA ILE A 64 0.71 8.31 30.56
C ILE A 64 1.13 8.91 31.90
N ASP A 65 2.42 8.85 32.23
CA ASP A 65 2.97 9.41 33.47
C ASP A 65 2.70 10.91 33.56
N LYS A 66 2.89 11.65 32.46
CA LYS A 66 2.58 13.08 32.43
C LYS A 66 1.09 13.35 32.66
N ALA A 67 0.21 12.55 32.07
CA ALA A 67 -1.24 12.69 32.27
C ALA A 67 -1.64 12.41 33.72
N LEU A 68 -1.06 11.38 34.35
CA LEU A 68 -1.32 11.03 35.74
C LEU A 68 -0.79 12.08 36.73
N ASN A 69 0.38 12.65 36.46
CA ASN A 69 0.99 13.67 37.34
C ASN A 69 0.41 15.08 37.13
N THR A 70 -0.36 15.34 36.07
CA THR A 70 -1.04 16.63 35.84
C THR A 70 -2.43 16.70 36.53
N ALA A 71 -2.99 15.56 36.92
CA ALA A 71 -4.35 15.46 37.47
C ALA A 71 -4.42 15.62 39.01
N VAL A 72 -3.34 16.08 39.65
CA VAL A 72 -3.22 16.39 41.09
C VAL A 72 -2.66 17.80 41.24
#